data_AF-A0A1G3KVJ2-F1
#
_entry.id   AF-A0A1G3KVJ2-F1
#
_cell.length_a   1.000
_cell.length_b   1.000
_cell.length_c   1.000
_cell.angle_alpha   90.00
_cell.angle_beta   90.00
_cell.angle_gamma   90.00
#
_symmetry.space_group_name_H-M   'P 1'
#
loop_
_entity.id
_entity.type
_entity.pdbx_description
1 polymer ?
#
loop_
_entity_poly.entity_id
_entity_poly.type
_entity_poly.pdbx_seq_one_letter_code
_entity_poly.pdbx_strand_id
1 'polypeptide(L)' 'MFLILALIAVWTAIIVSVSPWVGAWPVLVQAIFYLAAGVVWILPLKPLLRWMELGRWRG' A
#
# COMPACT_ATOMS: atom_id res chain seq x y z
N MET A 1 10.34 11.29 -7.70
CA MET A 1 9.35 10.75 -8.66
C MET A 1 9.29 9.22 -8.62
N PHE A 2 10.36 8.50 -8.99
CA PHE A 2 10.34 7.04 -9.13
C PHE A 2 10.02 6.25 -7.85
N LEU A 3 10.38 6.74 -6.65
CA LEU A 3 10.07 6.03 -5.41
C LEU A 3 8.57 5.86 -5.15
N ILE A 4 7.75 6.87 -5.49
CA ILE A 4 6.30 6.78 -5.33
C ILE A 4 5.74 5.74 -6.30
N LEU A 5 6.24 5.74 -7.55
CA LEU A 5 5.86 4.75 -8.56
C LEU A 5 6.28 3.34 -8.15
N ALA A 6 7.48 3.16 -7.61
CA ALA A 6 7.95 1.90 -7.07
C ALA A 6 7.10 1.43 -5.88
N LEU A 7 6.76 2.34 -4.97
CA LEU A 7 5.87 2.04 -3.85
C LEU A 7 4.50 1.55 -4.32
N ILE A 8 3.89 2.27 -5.26
CA ILE A 8 2.59 1.88 -5.85
C ILE A 8 2.72 0.53 -6.56
N ALA A 9 3.74 0.33 -7.39
CA ALA A 9 3.95 -0.92 -8.12
C ALA A 9 4.11 -2.11 -7.16
N VAL A 10 4.94 -1.98 -6.13
CA VAL A 10 5.15 -3.02 -5.10
C VAL A 10 3.84 -3.30 -4.36
N TRP A 11 3.16 -2.25 -3.89
CA TRP A 11 1.90 -2.41 -3.17
C TRP A 11 0.83 -3.11 -4.02
N THR A 12 0.70 -2.68 -5.28
CA THR A 12 -0.27 -3.25 -6.22
C THR A 12 0.07 -4.70 -6.54
N ALA A 13 1.34 -5.02 -6.77
CA ALA A 13 1.78 -6.40 -7.01
C ALA A 13 1.46 -7.33 -5.82
N ILE A 14 1.67 -6.86 -4.59
CA ILE A 14 1.32 -7.61 -3.38
C ILE A 14 -0.18 -7.88 -3.34
N ILE A 15 -1.03 -6.86 -3.46
CA ILE A 15 -2.49 -7.02 -3.36
C ILE A 15 -3.04 -7.88 -4.51
N VAL A 16 -2.58 -7.66 -5.74
CA VAL A 16 -2.98 -8.46 -6.91
C VAL A 16 -2.58 -9.93 -6.74
N SER A 17 -1.38 -10.20 -6.22
CA SER A 17 -0.95 -11.58 -5.99
C SER A 17 -1.87 -12.32 -5.02
N VAL A 18 -2.46 -11.62 -4.05
CA VAL A 18 -3.33 -12.19 -3.02
C VAL A 18 -4.82 -12.22 -3.44
N SER A 19 -5.19 -11.43 -4.46
CA SER A 19 -6.56 -11.25 -4.93
C SER A 19 -7.29 -12.56 -5.31
N PRO A 20 -6.66 -13.59 -5.91
CA PRO A 20 -7.33 -14.86 -6.22
C PRO A 20 -7.90 -15.57 -4.99
N TRP A 21 -7.19 -15.52 -3.85
CA TRP A 21 -7.67 -16.13 -2.61
C TRP A 21 -8.73 -15.26 -1.92
N VAL A 22 -8.55 -13.94 -1.95
CA VAL A 22 -9.51 -12.98 -1.40
C VAL A 22 -10.85 -13.05 -2.15
N GLY A 23 -10.82 -13.30 -3.46
CA GLY A 23 -12.01 -13.46 -4.30
C GLY A 23 -12.93 -14.61 -3.87
N ALA A 24 -12.40 -15.61 -3.16
CA ALA A 24 -13.19 -16.73 -2.62
C ALA A 24 -13.87 -16.42 -1.27
N TRP A 25 -13.54 -15.29 -0.64
CA TRP A 25 -14.10 -14.92 0.66
C TRP A 25 -15.49 -14.29 0.54
N PRO A 26 -16.31 -14.31 1.60
CA PRO A 26 -17.56 -13.55 1.66
C PRO A 26 -17.31 -12.06 1.38
N VAL A 27 -18.25 -11.42 0.69
CA VAL A 27 -18.13 -10.02 0.24
C VAL A 27 -17.81 -9.04 1.37
N LEU A 28 -18.32 -9.28 2.58
CA LEU A 28 -18.07 -8.41 3.73
C LEU A 28 -16.61 -8.48 4.20
N VAL A 29 -16.01 -9.67 4.14
CA VAL A 29 -14.60 -9.88 4.50
C VAL A 29 -13.70 -9.28 3.43
N GLN A 30 -14.06 -9.42 2.14
CA GLN A 30 -13.36 -8.73 1.05
C GLN A 30 -13.40 -7.21 1.25
N ALA A 31 -14.56 -6.64 1.58
CA ALA A 31 -14.71 -5.21 1.81
C ALA A 31 -13.78 -4.73 2.93
N ILE A 32 -13.75 -5.43 4.07
CA ILE A 32 -12.85 -5.11 5.18
C ILE A 32 -11.38 -5.21 4.74
N PHE A 33 -11.02 -6.26 3.99
CA PHE A 33 -9.67 -6.45 3.48
C PHE A 33 -9.22 -5.29 2.57
N TYR A 34 -10.05 -4.92 1.59
CA TYR A 34 -9.71 -3.84 0.65
C TYR A 34 -9.75 -2.47 1.31
N LEU A 35 -10.63 -2.23 2.29
CA LEU A 35 -10.60 -1.03 3.11
C LEU A 35 -9.30 -0.94 3.92
N ALA A 36 -8.91 -2.03 4.59
CA ALA A 36 -7.65 -2.07 5.32
C ALA A 36 -6.45 -1.86 4.40
N ALA A 37 -6.40 -2.52 3.24
CA ALA A 37 -5.35 -2.33 2.24
C ALA A 37 -5.28 -0.87 1.75
N GLY A 38 -6.44 -0.24 1.54
CA GLY A 38 -6.60 1.17 1.17
C GLY A 38 -6.23 2.17 2.28
N VAL A 39 -6.10 1.74 3.53
CA VAL A 39 -5.59 2.57 4.63
C VAL A 39 -4.11 2.31 4.90
N VAL A 40 -3.69 1.04 4.92
CA VAL A 40 -2.33 0.62 5.28
C VAL A 40 -1.28 1.16 4.30
N TRP A 41 -1.60 1.31 3.01
CA TRP A 41 -0.65 1.85 2.02
C TRP A 41 -0.22 3.31 2.28
N ILE A 42 -0.92 4.04 3.17
CA ILE A 42 -0.53 5.40 3.59
C ILE A 42 0.68 5.37 4.53
N LEU A 43 0.88 4.30 5.29
CA LEU A 43 2.00 4.16 6.23
C LEU A 43 3.38 4.38 5.58
N PRO A 44 3.72 3.73 4.44
CA PRO A 44 4.98 3.96 3.75
C PRO A 44 5.08 5.32 3.03
N LEU A 45 3.96 5.97 2.72
CA LEU A 45 3.93 7.31 2.12
C LEU A 45 4.48 8.39 3.06
N LYS A 46 4.13 8.34 4.35
CA LYS A 46 4.54 9.33 5.35
C LYS A 46 6.06 9.48 5.55
N PRO A 47 6.87 8.41 5.67
CA PRO A 47 8.33 8.53 5.71
C PRO A 47 8.92 8.92 4.35
N LEU A 48 8.32 8.45 3.24
CA LEU A 48 8.80 8.78 1.89
C LEU A 48 8.65 10.28 1.59
N LEU A 49 7.50 10.88 1.92
CA LEU A 49 7.27 12.31 1.80
C LEU A 49 8.23 13.12 2.65
N ARG A 50 8.43 12.72 3.91
CA ARG A 50 9.44 13.36 4.79
C ARG A 50 10.84 13.29 4.21
N TRP A 51 11.22 12.18 3.59
CA TRP A 51 12.52 12.09 2.92
C TRP A 51 12.62 13.02 1.70
N MET A 52 11.55 13.13 0.91
CA MET A 52 11.52 14.02 -0.25
C MET A 52 11.59 15.50 0.15
N GLU A 53 11.03 15.89 1.28
CA GLU A 53 11.02 17.27 1.78
C GLU A 53 12.27 17.64 2.58
N LEU A 54 12.82 16.72 3.39
CA LEU A 54 13.88 17.00 4.36
C LEU A 54 15.23 16.35 4.03
N GLY A 55 15.30 15.46 3.03
CA GLY A 55 16.50 14.69 2.67
C GLY A 55 16.97 13.68 3.73
N ARG A 56 16.30 13.61 4.89
CA ARG A 56 16.64 12.73 6.01
C ARG A 56 15.60 11.63 6.19
N TRP A 57 16.07 10.38 6.23
CA TRP A 57 15.25 9.19 6.48
C TRP A 57 14.85 9.03 7.96
N ARG A 58 15.60 9.66 8.87
CA ARG A 58 15.38 9.59 10.32
C ARG A 58 15.44 11.01 10.89
N GLY A 59 14.23 11.51 11.16
CA GLY A 59 13.92 12.70 11.94
C GLY A 59 14.15 12.41 13.42
#